data_AF-A0A4Y3KEY6-F1
#
_entry.id   AF-A0A4Y3KEY6-F1
#
_cell.length_a   1.000
_cell.length_b   1.000
_cell.length_c   1.000
_cell.angle_alpha   90.00
_cell.angle_beta   90.00
_cell.angle_gamma   90.00
#
_symmetry.space_group_name_H-M   'P 1'
#
loop_
_entity.id
_entity.type
_entity.pdbx_description
1 polymer ?
#
loop_
_entity_poly.entity_id
_entity_poly.type
_entity_poly.pdbx_seq_one_letter_code
_entity_poly.pdbx_strand_id
1 'polypeptide(L)' 'MTGTASTATASTTTGWVDPREQIEFGVLMANGRLAGRRFASRHEAERWAQDDEQVVEYNLVCECAV' A
#
# COMPACT_ATOMS: atom_id res chain seq x y z
N MET A 1 -30.89 -31.51 2.67
CA MET A 1 -29.69 -30.70 2.40
C MET A 1 -29.48 -29.81 3.62
N THR A 2 -28.60 -30.18 4.54
CA THR A 2 -28.38 -29.44 5.80
C THR A 2 -26.97 -28.91 5.77
N GLY A 3 -26.80 -27.60 5.59
CA GLY A 3 -25.51 -26.93 5.60
C GLY A 3 -25.13 -26.52 7.03
N THR A 4 -24.02 -27.06 7.53
CA THR A 4 -23.45 -26.73 8.84
C THR A 4 -22.79 -25.36 8.77
N ALA A 5 -23.20 -24.45 9.65
CA ALA A 5 -22.54 -23.15 9.82
C ALA A 5 -21.16 -23.33 10.46
N SER A 6 -20.11 -22.83 9.81
CA SER A 6 -18.78 -22.70 10.41
C SER A 6 -18.67 -21.35 11.10
N THR A 7 -18.66 -21.37 12.43
CA THR A 7 -18.32 -20.20 13.24
C THR A 7 -16.81 -20.04 13.23
N ALA A 8 -16.30 -19.08 12.46
CA ALA A 8 -14.88 -18.74 12.46
C ALA A 8 -14.55 -17.95 13.74
N THR A 9 -13.82 -18.59 14.66
CA THR A 9 -13.24 -17.94 15.84
C THR A 9 -12.15 -16.98 15.40
N ALA A 10 -12.30 -15.68 15.73
CA ALA A 10 -11.30 -14.66 15.43
C ALA A 10 -10.07 -14.88 16.33
N SER A 11 -8.97 -15.32 15.72
CA SER A 11 -7.65 -15.40 16.38
C SER A 11 -6.96 -14.04 16.28
N THR A 12 -6.81 -13.33 17.39
CA THR A 12 -5.91 -12.18 17.51
C THR A 12 -4.45 -12.66 17.49
N THR A 13 -3.92 -12.86 16.29
CA THR A 13 -2.49 -13.03 16.02
C THR A 13 -1.80 -11.68 16.24
N THR A 14 -0.74 -11.63 17.05
CA THR A 14 0.19 -10.48 17.10
C THR A 14 0.55 -10.11 15.66
N GLY A 15 0.22 -8.87 15.25
CA GLY A 15 -0.01 -8.42 13.87
C GLY A 15 1.16 -8.61 12.91
N TRP A 16 1.41 -9.86 12.51
CA TRP A 16 2.21 -10.16 11.33
C TRP A 16 1.43 -9.70 10.10
N VAL A 17 1.98 -8.74 9.38
CA VAL A 17 1.47 -8.24 8.11
C VAL A 17 2.24 -8.94 7.00
N ASP A 18 1.55 -9.58 6.06
CA ASP A 18 2.20 -10.23 4.91
C ASP A 18 3.09 -9.19 4.20
N PRO A 19 4.42 -9.40 4.12
CA PRO A 19 5.34 -8.52 3.42
C PRO A 19 4.87 -8.11 2.02
N ARG A 20 4.17 -8.98 1.30
CA ARG A 20 3.66 -8.72 -0.05
C ARG A 20 2.51 -7.71 -0.07
N GLU A 21 1.84 -7.52 1.07
CA GLU A 21 0.69 -6.62 1.25
C GLU A 21 1.11 -5.28 1.89
N GLN A 22 2.39 -5.10 2.23
CA GLN A 22 2.94 -3.84 2.73
C GLN A 22 3.17 -2.86 1.58
N ILE A 23 2.08 -2.29 1.07
CA ILE A 23 2.08 -1.34 -0.06
C ILE A 23 2.07 0.10 0.47
N GLU A 24 2.98 0.92 -0.04
CA GLU A 24 2.95 2.38 0.10
C GLU A 24 2.58 3.07 -1.22
N PHE A 25 2.04 4.29 -1.07
CA PHE A 25 1.71 5.17 -2.18
C PHE A 25 2.72 6.30 -2.23
N GLY A 26 3.21 6.61 -3.43
CA GLY A 26 4.09 7.73 -3.71
C GLY A 26 3.72 8.43 -5.00
N VAL A 27 4.36 9.57 -5.26
CA VAL A 27 4.22 10.28 -6.53
C VAL A 27 5.57 10.32 -7.24
N LEU A 28 5.60 9.76 -8.44
CA LEU A 28 6.72 9.84 -9.37
C LEU A 28 6.65 11.20 -10.08
N MET A 29 7.57 12.08 -9.72
CA MET A 29 7.67 13.42 -10.31
C MET A 29 8.21 13.32 -11.75
N ALA A 30 7.98 14.36 -12.55
CA ALA A 30 8.46 14.45 -13.93
C ALA A 30 9.98 14.29 -14.10
N ASN A 31 10.75 14.55 -13.04
CA ASN A 31 12.20 14.33 -13.01
C ASN A 31 12.62 12.87 -12.74
N GLY A 32 11.67 11.94 -12.67
CA GLY A 32 11.91 10.52 -12.43
C GLY A 32 12.21 10.16 -10.98
N ARG A 33 12.06 11.09 -10.03
CA ARG A 33 12.25 10.82 -8.60
C ARG A 33 10.90 10.70 -7.89
N LEU A 34 10.87 9.91 -6.82
CA LEU A 34 9.73 9.89 -5.90
C LEU A 34 9.71 11.17 -5.06
N ALA A 35 8.51 11.70 -4.84
CA ALA A 35 8.28 12.76 -3.87
C ALA A 35 8.72 12.31 -2.47
N GLY A 36 9.40 13.17 -1.72
CA GLY A 36 9.92 12.87 -0.37
C GLY A 36 8.85 12.84 0.73
N ARG A 37 7.58 12.63 0.37
CA ARG A 37 6.43 12.60 1.27
C ARG A 37 5.75 11.24 1.18
N ARG A 38 5.32 10.72 2.34
CA ARG A 38 4.45 9.54 2.42
C ARG A 38 2.97 9.93 2.39
N PHE A 39 2.16 9.04 1.83
CA PHE A 39 0.71 9.19 1.74
C PHE A 39 0.02 8.01 2.44
N ALA A 40 -1.09 8.28 3.13
CA ALA A 40 -1.86 7.24 3.81
C ALA A 40 -2.77 6.44 2.85
N SER A 41 -3.03 6.97 1.66
CA SER A 41 -3.87 6.32 0.65
C SER A 41 -3.55 6.80 -0.76
N ARG A 42 -3.92 5.98 -1.76
CA ARG A 42 -3.88 6.37 -3.17
C ARG A 42 -4.57 7.68 -3.45
N HIS A 43 -5.79 7.85 -2.90
CA HIS A 43 -6.58 9.05 -3.11
C HIS A 43 -5.92 10.31 -2.54
N GLU A 44 -5.18 10.19 -1.43
CA GLU A 44 -4.39 11.30 -0.91
C GLU A 44 -3.24 11.69 -1.85
N ALA A 45 -2.54 10.69 -2.40
CA ALA A 45 -1.48 10.92 -3.38
C ALA A 45 -2.02 11.55 -4.67
N GLU A 46 -3.17 11.07 -5.17
CA GLU A 46 -3.83 11.60 -6.38
C GLU A 46 -4.25 13.07 -6.22
N ARG A 47 -4.71 13.48 -5.03
CA ARG A 47 -5.03 14.89 -4.76
C ARG A 47 -3.81 15.80 -4.64
N TRP A 48 -2.63 15.23 -4.42
CA TRP A 48 -1.38 15.98 -4.29
C TRP A 48 -0.62 16.08 -5.61
N ALA A 49 -0.67 15.02 -6.44
CA ALA A 49 0.02 14.94 -7.71
C ALA A 49 -0.37 16.08 -8.68
N GLN A 50 0.60 16.53 -9.47
CA GLN A 50 0.38 17.46 -10.59
C GLN A 50 0.09 16.70 -11.90
N ASP A 51 -0.35 17.41 -12.95
CA ASP A 51 -0.78 16.83 -14.24
C ASP A 51 0.27 15.94 -14.94
N ASP A 52 1.57 16.22 -14.75
CA ASP A 52 2.68 15.49 -15.37
C ASP A 52 3.34 14.45 -14.43
N GLU A 53 2.72 14.20 -13.28
CA GLU A 53 3.21 13.26 -12.27
C GLU A 53 2.34 12.00 -12.20
N GLN A 54 2.90 10.92 -11.65
CA GLN A 54 2.20 9.64 -11.59
C GLN A 54 2.14 9.11 -10.16
N VAL A 55 0.94 8.74 -9.71
CA VAL A 55 0.78 8.01 -8.45
C VAL A 55 1.20 6.57 -8.67
N VAL A 56 2.16 6.11 -7.86
CA VAL A 56 2.70 4.75 -7.93
C VAL A 56 2.47 4.03 -6.61
N GLU A 57 2.28 2.73 -6.72
CA GLU A 57 2.15 1.79 -5.61
C GLU A 57 3.42 0.95 -5.58
N TYR A 58 4.10 0.90 -4.44
CA TYR A 58 5.31 0.10 -4.29
C TYR A 58 5.32 -0.65 -2.96
N ASN A 59 5.93 -1.83 -2.99
CA ASN A 59 6.05 -2.66 -1.81
C ASN A 59 7.25 -2.18 -0.97
N LEU A 60 7.03 -1.92 0.31
CA LEU A 60 8.06 -1.46 1.25
C LEU A 60 9.22 -2.46 1.38
N VAL A 61 8.94 -3.75 1.31
CA VAL A 61 9.95 -4.80 1.50
C VAL A 61 10.85 -4.97 0.27
N CYS A 62 10.37 -4.54 -0.90
CA CYS A 62 11.15 -4.57 -2.15
C CYS A 62 11.95 -3.27 -2.39
N GLU A 63 11.97 -2.33 -1.44
CA GLU A 63 12.83 -1.15 -1.55
C GLU A 63 14.30 -1.59 -1.42
N CYS A 64 15.02 -1.63 -2.55
CA CYS A 64 16.47 -1.78 -2.51
C CYS A 64 17.02 -0.49 -1.90
N ALA A 65 17.59 -0.56 -0.69
CA ALA A 65 18.39 0.52 -0.16
C ALA A 65 19.51 0.83 -1.15
N VAL A 66 19.42 1.97 -1.83
CA VAL A 66 20.45 2.51 -2.72
C VAL A 66 21.41 3.38 -1.92
#